data_AF-A0A6M0CJ30-F1
#
_entry.id   AF-A0A6M0CJ30-F1
#
_cell.length_a   1.000
_cell.length_b   1.000
_cell.length_c   1.000
_cell.angle_alpha   90.00
_cell.angle_beta   90.00
_cell.angle_gamma   90.00
#
_symmetry.space_group_name_H-M   'P 1'
#
loop_
_entity.id
_entity.type
_entity.pdbx_description
1 polymer ?
#
loop_
_entity_poly.entity_id
_entity_poly.type
_entity_poly.pdbx_seq_one_letter_code
_entity_poly.pdbx_strand_id
1 'polypeptide(L)' 'EGAIKFLEHLGSPEAQKIFSEGNNEYPVVEGVPVPSVLTTYGNFKSDAVNVAVYGKLNAEAIKLMDRVGWK' A
#
# COMPACT_ATOMS: atom_id res chain seq x y z
N GLU A 1 -19.34 13.43 -9.41
CA GLU A 1 -18.19 13.47 -10.34
C GLU A 1 -16.86 13.83 -9.67
N GLY A 2 -16.78 14.88 -8.86
CA GLY A 2 -15.50 15.32 -8.26
C GLY A 2 -14.73 14.26 -7.46
N ALA A 3 -15.42 13.38 -6.72
CA ALA A 3 -14.77 12.29 -5.98
C ALA A 3 -14.03 11.31 -6.90
N ILE A 4 -14.62 10.95 -8.04
CA ILE A 4 -13.99 10.05 -9.02
C ILE A 4 -12.76 10.75 -9.63
N LYS A 5 -12.90 12.01 -10.05
CA LYS A 5 -11.77 12.82 -10.57
C LYS A 5 -10.63 12.95 -9.56
N PHE A 6 -10.95 13.00 -8.27
CA PHE A 6 -9.94 13.03 -7.23
C PHE A 6 -9.21 11.68 -7.11
N LEU A 7 -9.91 10.55 -7.17
CA LEU A 7 -9.27 9.23 -7.21
C LEU A 7 -8.40 9.06 -8.47
N GLU A 8 -8.86 9.52 -9.62
CA GLU A 8 -8.07 9.55 -10.87
C GLU A 8 -6.80 10.39 -10.70
N HIS A 9 -6.91 11.58 -10.09
CA HIS A 9 -5.76 12.41 -9.77
C HIS A 9 -4.78 11.71 -8.83
N LEU A 10 -5.26 11.06 -7.76
CA LEU A 10 -4.39 10.29 -6.86
C LEU A 10 -3.69 9.13 -7.58
N GLY A 11 -4.27 8.60 -8.66
CA GLY A 11 -3.66 7.61 -9.53
C GLY A 11 -2.72 8.18 -10.61
N SER A 12 -2.47 9.50 -10.64
CA SER A 12 -1.55 10.10 -11.61
C SER A 12 -0.09 9.95 -11.17
N PRO A 13 0.89 9.90 -12.10
CA PRO A 13 2.31 9.83 -11.76
C PRO A 13 2.77 10.96 -10.85
N GLU A 14 2.25 12.17 -11.05
CA GLU A 14 2.62 13.36 -10.27
C GLU A 14 2.15 13.26 -8.83
N ALA A 15 0.88 12.87 -8.62
CA ALA A 15 0.33 12.71 -7.28
C ALA A 15 1.01 11.55 -6.54
N GLN A 16 1.22 10.42 -7.23
CA GLN A 16 1.91 9.26 -6.67
C GLN A 16 3.30 9.61 -6.16
N LYS A 17 4.10 10.33 -6.96
CA LYS A 17 5.44 10.78 -6.54
C LYS A 17 5.37 11.59 -5.23
N ILE A 18 4.51 12.62 -5.20
CA ILE A 18 4.39 13.52 -4.04
C ILE A 18 3.93 12.75 -2.79
N PHE A 19 2.90 11.91 -2.93
CA PHE A 19 2.33 11.17 -1.80
C PHE A 19 3.30 10.14 -1.25
N SER A 20 3.97 9.36 -2.11
CA SER A 20 4.93 8.35 -1.66
C SER A 20 6.18 8.96 -1.02
N GLU A 21 6.65 10.11 -1.51
CA GLU A 21 7.78 10.83 -0.91
C GLU A 21 7.44 11.39 0.48
N GLY A 22 6.19 11.81 0.72
CA GLY A 22 5.75 12.41 1.98
C GLY A 22 5.72 11.45 3.18
N ASN A 23 5.58 10.14 2.94
CA ASN A 23 5.43 9.11 3.96
C ASN A 23 6.42 7.94 3.83
N ASN A 24 7.32 7.98 2.85
CA ASN A 24 8.24 6.89 2.53
C ASN A 24 7.51 5.58 2.19
N GLU A 25 6.40 5.65 1.45
CA GLU A 25 5.70 4.47 0.93
C GLU A 25 6.10 4.18 -0.53
N TYR A 26 5.67 3.02 -1.06
CA TYR A 26 5.87 2.68 -2.47
C TYR A 26 4.69 3.22 -3.31
N PRO A 27 4.95 3.88 -4.45
CA PRO A 27 3.88 4.24 -5.37
C PRO A 27 3.25 2.98 -5.96
N VAL A 28 1.94 3.01 -6.23
CA VAL A 28 1.21 1.89 -6.83
C VAL A 28 1.25 1.92 -8.36
N VAL A 29 1.59 3.07 -8.95
CA VAL A 29 1.71 3.25 -10.40
C VAL A 29 3.12 2.90 -10.86
N GLU A 30 3.21 2.01 -11.83
CA GLU A 30 4.48 1.59 -12.42
C GLU A 30 5.25 2.76 -13.05
N GLY A 31 6.58 2.74 -12.91
CA GLY A 31 7.46 3.76 -13.48
C GLY A 31 7.60 5.04 -12.65
N VAL A 32 6.80 5.23 -11.60
CA VAL A 32 7.00 6.32 -10.64
C VAL A 32 8.23 6.02 -9.77
N PRO A 33 9.18 6.96 -9.62
CA PRO A 33 10.35 6.77 -8.76
C PRO A 33 9.95 6.49 -7.31
N VAL A 34 10.58 5.49 -6.70
CA VAL A 34 10.38 5.19 -5.27
C VAL A 34 11.20 6.18 -4.41
N PRO A 35 10.74 6.52 -3.20
CA PRO A 35 11.50 7.34 -2.25
C PRO A 35 12.93 6.83 -2.02
N SER A 36 13.89 7.76 -1.92
CA SER A 36 15.32 7.44 -1.83
C SER A 36 15.70 6.57 -0.62
N VAL A 37 14.95 6.67 0.48
CA VAL A 37 15.18 5.80 1.64
C VAL A 37 14.87 4.33 1.31
N LEU A 38 13.82 4.08 0.52
CA LEU A 38 13.37 2.73 0.19
C LEU A 38 14.29 2.05 -0.82
N THR A 39 15.01 2.80 -1.66
CA THR A 39 15.99 2.21 -2.60
C THR A 39 17.14 1.53 -1.88
N THR A 40 17.42 1.90 -0.62
CA THR A 40 18.48 1.28 0.19
C THR A 40 18.14 -0.13 0.66
N TYR A 41 16.87 -0.53 0.61
CA TYR A 41 16.39 -1.84 1.07
C TYR A 41 16.41 -2.91 -0.04
N GLY A 42 16.78 -2.51 -1.27
CA GLY A 42 16.84 -3.39 -2.44
C GLY A 42 15.51 -3.46 -3.19
N ASN A 43 15.36 -4.51 -4.00
CA ASN A 43 14.19 -4.68 -4.85
C ASN A 43 12.99 -5.18 -4.04
N PHE A 44 11.90 -4.43 -4.08
CA PHE A 44 10.65 -4.84 -3.49
C PHE A 44 9.99 -5.97 -4.31
N LYS A 45 9.62 -7.05 -3.64
CA LYS A 45 8.81 -8.13 -4.20
C LYS A 45 7.52 -8.23 -3.40
N SER A 46 6.40 -7.83 -3.99
CA SER A 46 5.08 -7.95 -3.37
C SER A 46 4.56 -9.39 -3.41
N ASP A 47 3.75 -9.74 -2.41
CA ASP A 47 2.83 -10.86 -2.51
C ASP A 47 1.71 -10.52 -3.51
N ALA A 48 1.32 -11.48 -4.35
CA ALA A 48 0.28 -11.32 -5.36
C ALA A 48 -1.15 -11.54 -4.83
N VAL A 49 -1.31 -11.89 -3.54
CA VAL A 49 -2.63 -11.99 -2.91
C VAL A 49 -3.38 -10.66 -3.02
N ASN A 50 -4.63 -10.72 -3.49
CA ASN A 50 -5.49 -9.55 -3.55
C ASN A 50 -5.74 -8.99 -2.14
N VAL A 51 -5.42 -7.71 -1.93
CA VAL A 51 -5.50 -7.04 -0.62
C VAL A 51 -6.90 -7.04 0.00
N ALA A 52 -7.97 -7.18 -0.79
CA ALA A 52 -9.34 -7.31 -0.27
C ALA A 52 -9.53 -8.59 0.56
N VAL A 53 -8.72 -9.63 0.32
CA VAL A 53 -8.71 -10.86 1.12
C VAL A 53 -8.32 -10.57 2.56
N TYR A 54 -7.44 -9.60 2.81
CA TYR A 54 -7.03 -9.23 4.17
C TYR A 54 -8.20 -8.69 4.99
N GLY A 55 -9.04 -7.85 4.38
CA GLY A 55 -10.27 -7.36 5.00
C GLY A 55 -11.27 -8.49 5.25
N LYS A 56 -11.47 -9.37 4.26
CA LYS A 56 -12.37 -10.54 4.40
C LYS A 56 -11.96 -11.47 5.54
N LEU A 57 -10.65 -11.69 5.74
CA LEU A 57 -10.12 -12.60 6.75
C LEU A 57 -9.79 -11.92 8.09
N ASN A 58 -10.00 -10.61 8.22
CA ASN A 58 -9.58 -9.85 9.39
C ASN A 58 -10.14 -10.40 10.70
N ALA A 59 -11.44 -10.73 10.74
CA ALA A 59 -12.08 -11.28 11.95
C ALA A 59 -11.49 -12.64 12.36
N GLU A 60 -11.17 -13.51 11.40
CA GLU A 60 -10.57 -14.82 11.70
C GLU A 60 -9.12 -14.68 12.12
N ALA A 61 -8.37 -13.74 11.52
CA ALA A 61 -7.01 -13.43 11.94
C ALA A 61 -6.97 -12.94 13.39
N ILE A 62 -7.88 -12.04 13.79
CA ILE A 62 -7.98 -11.54 15.17
C ILE A 62 -8.29 -12.67 16.16
N LYS A 63 -9.26 -13.54 15.86
CA LYS A 63 -9.57 -14.71 16.72
C LYS A 63 -8.37 -15.65 16.88
N LEU A 64 -7.56 -15.82 15.84
CA LEU A 64 -6.37 -16.64 15.90
C LEU A 64 -5.30 -16.01 16.79
N MET A 65 -5.02 -14.71 16.60
CA MET A 65 -4.06 -13.96 17.42
C MET A 65 -4.42 -13.99 18.90
N ASP A 66 -5.71 -13.80 19.23
CA ASP A 66 -6.22 -13.91 20.60
C ASP A 66 -6.02 -15.32 21.18
N ARG A 67 -6.36 -16.37 20.43
CA ARG A 67 -6.21 -17.77 20.87
C ARG A 67 -4.77 -18.14 21.21
N VAL A 68 -3.79 -17.57 20.49
CA VAL A 68 -2.36 -17.81 20.76
C VAL A 68 -1.76 -16.82 21.76
N GLY A 69 -2.58 -15.91 22.32
CA GLY A 69 -2.18 -14.99 23.38
C GLY A 69 -1.32 -13.82 22.90
N TRP A 70 -1.42 -13.42 21.63
CA TRP A 70 -0.77 -12.19 21.15
C TRP A 70 -1.46 -10.98 21.81
N LYS A 71 -0.70 -10.20 22.59
CA LYS A 71 -1.14 -8.96 23.24
C LYS A 71 -0.58 -7.71 22.57
#